data_AF-A0A4U5TU65-F1
#
_entry.id   AF-A0A4U5TU65-F1
#
_cell.length_a   1.000
_cell.length_b   1.000
_cell.length_c   1.000
_cell.angle_alpha   90.00
_cell.angle_beta   90.00
_cell.angle_gamma   90.00
#
_symmetry.space_group_name_H-M   'P 1'
#
loop_
_entity.id
_entity.type
_entity.pdbx_description
1 polymer ?
#
loop_
_entity_poly.entity_id
_entity_poly.type
_entity_poly.pdbx_seq_one_letter_code
_entity_poly.pdbx_strand_id
1 'polypeptide(L)'
;MCQCKRQIQQLGSQLQLNQHCLDTAFNFFKMVVSKHLTRGRKTEHVIAACLYLVCRTEGTPHMLLDLSDLLQVNVYILGKTFLLLARELCINAPAIGEDL
;
A
#
# COMPACT_ATOMS: atom_id res chain seq x y z
N MET A 1 15.14 -8.57 1.19
CA MET A 1 14.61 -7.26 0.72
C MET A 1 14.41 -7.20 -0.81
N CYS A 2 15.25 -7.83 -1.63
CA CYS A 2 15.16 -7.75 -3.11
C CYS A 2 13.88 -8.34 -3.72
N GLN A 3 13.20 -9.28 -3.05
CA GLN A 3 11.95 -9.87 -3.54
C GLN A 3 10.77 -8.90 -3.41
N CYS A 4 10.66 -8.18 -2.29
CA CYS A 4 9.60 -7.19 -2.06
C CYS A 4 9.71 -6.01 -3.03
N LYS A 5 10.93 -5.53 -3.30
CA LYS A 5 11.14 -4.45 -4.27
C LYS A 5 10.65 -4.85 -5.67
N ARG A 6 10.95 -6.08 -6.10
CA ARG A 6 10.46 -6.62 -7.38
C ARG A 6 8.93 -6.73 -7.42
N GLN A 7 8.31 -7.22 -6.35
CA GLN A 7 6.83 -7.29 -6.28
C GLN A 7 6.17 -5.91 -6.30
N ILE A 8 6.73 -4.93 -5.59
CA ILE A 8 6.25 -3.53 -5.63
C ILE A 8 6.34 -2.98 -7.05
N GLN A 9 7.46 -3.20 -7.75
CA GLN A 9 7.62 -2.79 -9.14
C GLN A 9 6.60 -3.49 -10.04
N GLN A 10 6.43 -4.81 -9.93
CA GLN A 10 5.49 -5.55 -10.76
C GLN A 10 4.05 -5.08 -10.60
N LEU A 11 3.57 -4.92 -9.36
CA LEU A 11 2.20 -4.48 -9.08
C LEU A 11 2.00 -3.00 -9.46
N GLY A 12 2.95 -2.14 -9.08
CA GLY A 12 2.82 -0.72 -9.38
C GLY A 12 2.96 -0.41 -10.87
N SER A 13 3.71 -1.19 -11.65
CA SER A 13 3.70 -1.09 -13.11
C SER A 13 2.36 -1.49 -13.73
N GLN A 14 1.64 -2.47 -13.16
CA GLN A 14 0.28 -2.81 -13.61
C GLN A 14 -0.72 -1.69 -13.31
N LEU A 15 -0.50 -0.96 -12.21
CA LEU A 15 -1.24 0.26 -11.85
C LEU A 15 -0.68 1.52 -12.54
N GLN A 16 0.24 1.39 -13.50
CA GLN A 16 0.84 2.53 -14.23
C GLN A 16 1.42 3.63 -13.30
N LEU A 17 1.89 3.25 -12.10
CA LEU A 17 2.52 4.17 -11.17
C LEU A 17 3.92 4.56 -11.65
N ASN A 18 4.27 5.82 -11.48
CA ASN A 18 5.60 6.32 -11.83
C ASN A 18 6.68 5.79 -10.88
N GLN A 19 7.94 5.88 -11.29
CA GLN A 19 9.07 5.37 -10.51
C GLN A 19 9.17 6.02 -9.13
N HIS A 20 8.81 7.31 -9.00
CA HIS A 20 8.76 8.02 -7.73
C HIS A 20 7.81 7.35 -6.74
N CYS A 21 6.59 7.01 -7.17
CA CYS A 21 5.60 6.30 -6.36
C CYS A 21 6.12 4.93 -5.89
N LEU A 22 6.79 4.19 -6.77
CA LEU A 22 7.34 2.87 -6.46
C LEU A 22 8.43 2.95 -5.39
N ASP A 23 9.32 3.93 -5.49
CA ASP A 23 10.39 4.15 -4.52
C ASP A 23 9.82 4.61 -3.16
N THR A 24 8.81 5.48 -3.16
CA THR A 24 8.09 5.88 -1.95
C THR A 24 7.37 4.70 -1.30
N ALA A 25 6.70 3.84 -2.09
CA ALA A 25 6.03 2.64 -1.57
C ALA A 25 7.02 1.68 -0.93
N PHE A 26 8.21 1.53 -1.53
CA PHE A 26 9.29 0.74 -0.96
C PHE A 26 9.85 1.36 0.33
N ASN A 27 9.90 2.69 0.44
CA ASN A 27 10.26 3.37 1.67
C ASN A 27 9.25 3.10 2.80
N PHE A 28 7.95 3.18 2.53
CA PHE A 28 6.93 2.79 3.50
C PHE A 28 7.06 1.32 3.90
N PHE A 29 7.27 0.42 2.95
CA PHE A 29 7.48 -0.99 3.25
C PHE A 29 8.66 -1.21 4.21
N LYS A 30 9.80 -0.51 4.02
CA LYS A 30 10.92 -0.57 4.96
C LYS A 30 10.54 -0.10 6.37
N MET A 31 9.77 0.98 6.49
CA MET A 31 9.29 1.47 7.79
C MET A 31 8.37 0.46 8.49
N VAL A 32 7.45 -0.14 7.73
CA VAL A 32 6.52 -1.17 8.22
C VAL A 32 7.27 -2.40 8.74
N VAL A 33 8.30 -2.84 8.01
CA VAL A 33 9.18 -3.94 8.44
C VAL A 33 9.94 -3.57 9.71
N SER A 34 10.50 -2.35 9.78
CA SER A 34 11.23 -1.86 10.96
C SER A 34 10.35 -1.75 12.21
N LYS A 35 9.04 -1.53 12.04
CA LYS A 35 8.03 -1.50 13.12
C LYS A 35 7.42 -2.87 13.41
N HIS A 36 7.90 -3.95 12.77
CA HIS A 36 7.38 -5.32 12.89
C HIS A 36 5.89 -5.50 12.56
N LEU A 37 5.32 -4.58 11.76
CA LEU A 37 3.91 -4.57 11.37
C LEU A 37 3.56 -5.62 10.29
N THR A 38 4.55 -6.40 9.85
CA THR A 38 4.40 -7.52 8.91
C THR A 38 4.05 -8.85 9.58
N ARG A 39 4.21 -8.97 10.91
CA ARG A 39 3.95 -10.21 11.64
C ARG A 39 2.48 -10.61 11.56
N GLY A 40 2.23 -11.87 11.23
CA GLY A 40 0.87 -12.42 11.08
C GLY A 40 0.15 -11.98 9.81
N ARG A 41 0.84 -11.33 8.86
CA ARG A 41 0.28 -10.88 7.58
C ARG A 41 1.05 -11.45 6.40
N LYS A 42 0.34 -11.68 5.31
CA LYS A 42 0.98 -11.97 4.03
C LYS A 42 1.71 -10.71 3.54
N THR A 43 2.94 -10.88 3.09
CA THR A 43 3.77 -9.80 2.54
C THR A 43 3.08 -9.07 1.40
N GLU A 44 2.32 -9.79 0.57
CA GLU A 44 1.55 -9.23 -0.55
C GLU A 44 0.49 -8.23 -0.08
N HIS A 45 -0.21 -8.50 1.02
CA HIS A 45 -1.19 -7.56 1.57
C HIS A 45 -0.52 -6.28 2.07
N VAL A 46 0.68 -6.41 2.66
CA VAL A 46 1.46 -5.28 3.13
C VAL A 46 1.95 -4.44 1.94
N ILE A 47 2.44 -5.09 0.89
CA ILE A 47 2.87 -4.42 -0.35
C ILE A 47 1.71 -3.66 -0.98
N ALA A 48 0.53 -4.28 -1.12
CA ALA A 48 -0.66 -3.63 -1.65
C ALA A 48 -1.06 -2.41 -0.81
N ALA A 49 -1.07 -2.55 0.52
CA ALA A 49 -1.39 -1.45 1.41
C ALA A 49 -0.37 -0.30 1.30
N CYS A 50 0.92 -0.58 1.16
CA CYS A 50 1.94 0.46 0.92
C CYS A 50 1.75 1.17 -0.42
N LEU A 51 1.45 0.43 -1.50
CA LEU A 51 1.14 1.00 -2.81
C LEU A 51 -0.08 1.92 -2.73
N TYR A 52 -1.17 1.44 -2.14
CA TYR A 52 -2.38 2.23 -1.97
C TYR A 52 -2.14 3.49 -1.11
N LEU A 53 -1.32 3.39 -0.06
CA LEU A 53 -0.95 4.54 0.76
C LEU A 53 -0.27 5.64 -0.06
N VAL A 54 0.66 5.27 -0.95
CA VAL A 54 1.27 6.21 -1.89
C VAL A 54 0.24 6.77 -2.86
N CYS A 55 -0.61 5.92 -3.44
CA CYS A 55 -1.64 6.37 -4.36
C CYS A 55 -2.54 7.44 -3.73
N ARG A 56 -2.84 7.29 -2.43
CA ARG A 56 -3.61 8.25 -1.64
C ARG A 56 -2.85 9.53 -1.32
N THR A 57 -1.57 9.45 -0.96
CA THR A 57 -0.77 10.65 -0.65
C THR A 57 -0.45 11.47 -1.90
N GLU A 58 -0.24 10.81 -3.03
CA GLU A 58 0.06 11.44 -4.33
C GLU A 58 -1.21 11.85 -5.10
N GLY A 59 -2.41 11.53 -4.58
CA GLY A 59 -3.68 11.90 -5.22
C GLY A 59 -3.97 11.20 -6.55
N THR A 60 -3.41 10.02 -6.77
CA THR A 60 -3.64 9.26 -8.01
C THR A 60 -5.02 8.57 -7.99
N PRO A 61 -5.66 8.36 -9.16
CA PRO A 61 -7.02 7.82 -9.25
C PRO A 61 -7.09 6.28 -9.09
N HIS A 62 -6.25 5.69 -8.24
CA HIS A 62 -6.21 4.24 -8.00
C HIS A 62 -6.96 3.89 -6.73
N MET A 63 -7.81 2.87 -6.81
CA MET A 63 -8.60 2.36 -5.70
C MET A 63 -7.98 1.10 -5.10
N LEU A 64 -8.33 0.83 -3.84
CA LEU A 64 -7.95 -0.42 -3.19
C LEU A 64 -8.55 -1.65 -3.90
N LEU A 65 -9.65 -1.46 -4.64
CA LEU A 65 -10.29 -2.49 -5.45
C LEU A 65 -9.37 -2.98 -6.58
N ASP A 66 -8.63 -2.08 -7.22
CA ASP A 66 -7.71 -2.44 -8.31
C ASP A 66 -6.65 -3.44 -7.81
N LEU A 67 -6.10 -3.19 -6.62
CA LEU A 67 -5.14 -4.08 -5.96
C LEU A 67 -5.77 -5.40 -5.50
N SER A 68 -7.03 -5.36 -5.06
CA SER A 68 -7.82 -6.56 -4.71
C SER A 68 -7.97 -7.48 -5.92
N ASP A 69 -8.28 -6.91 -7.09
CA ASP A 69 -8.47 -7.65 -8.33
C ASP A 69 -7.13 -8.20 -8.86
N LEU A 70 -6.05 -7.42 -8.80
CA LEU A 70 -4.71 -7.89 -9.20
C LEU A 70 -4.19 -9.03 -8.33
N LEU A 71 -4.46 -8.99 -7.01
CA LEU A 71 -4.00 -10.00 -6.06
C LEU A 71 -4.98 -11.15 -5.85
N GLN A 72 -6.21 -11.04 -6.36
CA GLN A 72 -7.30 -11.97 -6.07
C GLN A 72 -7.53 -12.14 -4.55
N VAL A 73 -7.48 -11.02 -3.82
CA VAL A 73 -7.63 -10.96 -2.35
C VAL A 73 -8.80 -10.06 -2.02
N ASN A 74 -9.65 -10.49 -1.07
CA ASN A 74 -10.78 -9.68 -0.61
C ASN A 74 -10.34 -8.28 -0.16
N VAL A 75 -10.90 -7.24 -0.79
CA VAL A 75 -10.68 -5.82 -0.50
C VAL A 75 -10.79 -5.48 0.99
N TYR A 76 -11.62 -6.17 1.76
CA TYR A 76 -11.76 -5.99 3.20
C TYR A 76 -10.48 -6.34 3.98
N ILE A 77 -9.74 -7.36 3.54
CA ILE A 77 -8.46 -7.77 4.15
C ILE A 77 -7.40 -6.71 3.87
N LEU A 78 -7.35 -6.22 2.63
CA LEU A 78 -6.45 -5.14 2.24
C LEU A 78 -6.78 -3.85 2.99
N GLY A 79 -8.06 -3.54 3.17
CA GLY A 79 -8.54 -2.35 3.87
C GLY A 79 -8.14 -2.35 5.35
N LYS A 80 -8.31 -3.50 6.03
CA LYS A 80 -7.82 -3.68 7.41
C LYS A 80 -6.31 -3.48 7.52
N THR A 81 -5.56 -4.00 6.56
CA THR A 81 -4.10 -3.86 6.54
C THR A 81 -3.72 -2.40 6.33
N PHE A 82 -4.30 -1.73 5.34
CA PHE A 82 -4.11 -0.31 5.06
C PHE A 82 -4.40 0.57 6.26
N LEU A 83 -5.58 0.43 6.88
CA LEU A 83 -5.99 1.28 8.01
C LEU A 83 -5.01 1.18 9.18
N LEU A 84 -4.51 -0.02 9.47
CA LEU A 84 -3.48 -0.17 10.49
C LEU A 84 -2.17 0.51 10.06
N LEU A 85 -1.70 0.27 8.85
CA LEU A 85 -0.43 0.85 8.40
C LEU A 85 -0.49 2.39 8.39
N ALA A 86 -1.57 2.97 7.88
CA ALA A 86 -1.80 4.41 7.90
C ALA A 86 -1.74 4.99 9.32
N ARG A 87 -2.41 4.33 10.27
CA ARG A 87 -2.41 4.71 11.69
C ARG A 87 -1.01 4.62 12.31
N GLU A 88 -0.30 3.53 12.08
CA GLU A 88 1.02 3.26 12.70
C GLU A 88 2.17 4.07 12.08
N LEU A 89 2.02 4.46 10.82
CA LEU A 89 2.96 5.34 10.12
C LEU A 89 2.62 6.82 10.33
N CYS A 90 1.53 7.14 11.06
CA CYS A 90 1.02 8.50 11.27
C CYS A 90 0.83 9.27 9.96
N ILE A 91 0.45 8.57 8.88
CA ILE A 91 0.20 9.22 7.60
C ILE A 91 -1.24 9.69 7.61
N ASN A 92 -1.42 11.00 7.65
CA ASN A 92 -2.69 11.65 7.33
C ASN A 92 -2.96 11.47 5.84
N ALA A 93 -3.36 10.26 5.44
CA ALA A 93 -4.06 10.10 4.17
C ALA A 93 -5.40 10.82 4.36
N PRO A 94 -5.80 11.76 3.48
CA PRO A 94 -7.10 12.40 3.60
C PRO A 94 -8.14 11.30 3.67
N ALA A 95 -8.83 11.20 4.81
CA ALA A 95 -9.90 10.25 4.99
C ALA A 95 -10.95 10.57 3.92
N ILE A 96 -11.37 9.56 3.16
CA ILE A 96 -12.58 9.70 2.35
C ILE A 96 -13.73 9.74 3.36
N GLY A 97 -14.05 10.93 3.87
CA GLY A 97 -15.07 11.09 4.91
C GLY A 97 -14.95 12.27 5.88
N GLU A 98 -14.27 13.37 5.56
CA GLU A 98 -14.37 14.64 6.32
C GLU A 98 -14.61 15.85 5.39
N ASP A 99 -15.55 15.69 4.45
CA ASP A 99 -16.20 16.82 3.79
C ASP A 99 -17.71 16.53 3.74
N LEU A 100 -18.37 16.73 4.89
CA LEU A 100 -19.78 17.08 5.00
C LEU A 100 -19.96 18.08 6.15
#